data_AF-A0A0F9I090-F1
#
_entry.id   AF-A0A0F9I090-F1
#
_cell.length_a   1.000
_cell.length_b   1.000
_cell.length_c   1.000
_cell.angle_alpha   90.00
_cell.angle_beta   90.00
_cell.angle_gamma   90.00
#
_symmetry.space_group_name_H-M   'P 1'
#
loop_
_entity.id
_entity.type
_entity.pdbx_description
1 polymer ?
#
loop_
_entity_poly.entity_id
_entity_poly.type
_entity_poly.pdbx_seq_one_letter_code
_entity_poly.pdbx_strand_id
1 'polypeptide(L)'
;NEKEETLHTKEYLQIVASSNFKQRSRMSMLYYYAETLHYAVIGTPNKNEQEQGFFVKYGDGGADVMPIGNLYKTQVYQLAEYLEVPKSIIERTPTTDTYSAEQTQEEFFYQLPFDLMDRYWYGYENGYSADEVAIVMGETKERIEALYNNFKRKIKTTEYLRMAPVRDYFQS
;
A
#
# COMPACT_ATOMS: atom_id res chain seq x y z
N ASN A 1 -9.46 -1.63 29.52
CA ASN A 1 -9.44 -0.17 29.75
C ASN A 1 -8.57 0.48 28.69
N GLU A 2 -9.01 0.47 27.44
CA GLU A 2 -8.38 1.26 26.39
C GLU A 2 -9.13 2.60 26.35
N LYS A 3 -8.39 3.69 26.51
CA LYS A 3 -8.92 5.03 26.29
C LYS A 3 -8.69 5.35 24.83
N GLU A 4 -9.77 5.45 24.07
CA GLU A 4 -9.72 6.05 22.74
C GLU A 4 -9.64 7.57 22.90
N GLU A 5 -8.50 8.16 22.51
CA GLU A 5 -8.29 9.60 22.50
C GLU A 5 -7.99 10.06 21.07
N THR A 6 -8.60 11.16 20.65
CA THR A 6 -8.38 11.72 19.32
C THR A 6 -7.03 12.44 19.29
N LEU A 7 -6.13 12.02 18.39
CA LEU A 7 -4.83 12.68 18.20
C LEU A 7 -5.02 14.11 17.69
N HIS A 8 -4.34 15.08 18.31
CA HIS A 8 -4.29 16.43 17.77
C HIS A 8 -3.43 16.48 16.50
N THR A 9 -3.72 17.42 15.61
CA THR A 9 -3.04 17.54 14.31
C THR A 9 -1.52 17.56 14.41
N LYS A 10 -0.96 18.24 15.42
CA LYS A 10 0.50 18.31 15.62
C LYS A 10 1.11 16.95 15.93
N GLU A 11 0.46 16.16 16.78
CA GLU A 11 0.92 14.82 17.16
C GLU A 11 0.79 13.85 15.97
N TYR A 12 -0.33 13.92 15.26
CA TYR A 12 -0.53 13.16 14.02
C TYR A 12 0.57 13.45 13.00
N LEU A 13 0.87 14.72 12.72
CA LEU A 13 1.93 15.11 11.79
C LEU A 13 3.31 14.64 12.25
N GLN A 14 3.58 14.65 13.56
CA GLN A 14 4.82 14.12 14.11
C GLN A 14 4.94 12.60 13.89
N ILE A 15 3.85 11.83 14.11
CA ILE A 15 3.82 10.39 13.86
C ILE A 15 4.08 10.13 12.36
N VAL A 16 3.42 10.85 11.47
CA VAL A 16 3.62 10.72 10.01
C VAL A 16 5.07 11.06 9.62
N ALA A 17 5.64 12.13 10.17
CA ALA A 17 7.02 12.53 9.89
C ALA A 17 8.03 11.47 10.36
N SER A 18 7.90 10.98 11.59
CA SER A 18 8.76 9.93 12.14
C SER A 18 8.61 8.60 11.38
N SER A 19 7.39 8.26 10.97
CA SER A 19 7.08 7.10 10.14
C SER A 19 7.80 7.15 8.79
N ASN A 20 7.66 8.28 8.09
CA ASN A 20 8.29 8.49 6.80
C ASN A 20 9.82 8.55 6.89
N PHE A 21 10.34 9.16 7.96
CA PHE A 21 11.78 9.20 8.22
C PHE A 21 12.36 7.78 8.37
N LYS A 22 11.72 6.92 9.17
CA LYS A 22 12.15 5.52 9.36
C LYS A 22 12.29 4.77 8.03
N GLN A 23 11.29 4.87 7.15
CA GLN A 23 11.34 4.19 5.85
C GLN A 23 12.42 4.76 4.92
N ARG A 24 12.62 6.08 4.93
CA ARG A 24 13.69 6.73 4.15
C ARG A 24 15.09 6.37 4.66
N SER A 25 15.27 6.23 5.97
CA SER A 25 16.54 5.77 6.54
C SER A 25 16.88 4.35 6.11
N ARG A 26 15.89 3.44 6.06
CA ARG A 26 16.09 2.09 5.50
C ARG A 26 16.50 2.17 4.03
N MET A 27 15.88 3.06 3.27
CA MET A 27 16.21 3.22 1.85
C MET A 27 17.63 3.74 1.63
N SER A 28 18.09 4.70 2.42
CA SER A 28 19.50 5.13 2.42
C SER A 28 20.46 3.97 2.68
N MET A 29 20.13 3.07 3.62
CA MET A 29 20.96 1.90 3.89
C MET A 29 20.95 0.89 2.74
N LEU A 30 19.79 0.64 2.13
CA LEU A 30 19.67 -0.28 1.00
C LEU A 30 20.52 0.18 -0.18
N TYR A 31 20.43 1.45 -0.56
CA TYR A 31 21.23 1.99 -1.66
C TYR A 31 22.72 2.04 -1.33
N TYR A 32 23.11 2.35 -0.09
CA TYR A 32 24.51 2.25 0.33
C TYR A 32 25.09 0.85 0.06
N TYR A 33 24.38 -0.21 0.47
CA TYR A 33 24.85 -1.57 0.21
C TYR A 33 24.78 -1.95 -1.27
N ALA A 34 23.73 -1.53 -1.98
CA ALA A 34 23.61 -1.77 -3.40
C ALA A 34 24.79 -1.16 -4.19
N GLU A 35 25.18 0.07 -3.89
CA GLU A 35 26.31 0.76 -4.52
C GLU A 35 27.64 0.09 -4.18
N THR A 36 27.88 -0.24 -2.90
CA THR A 36 29.13 -0.90 -2.47
C THR A 36 29.29 -2.31 -3.03
N LEU A 37 28.19 -2.98 -3.39
CA LEU A 37 28.17 -4.35 -3.92
C LEU A 37 27.88 -4.43 -5.42
N HIS A 38 27.68 -3.29 -6.11
CA HIS A 38 27.26 -3.24 -7.51
C HIS A 38 25.94 -3.99 -7.79
N TYR A 39 24.95 -3.81 -6.92
CA TYR A 39 23.62 -4.41 -7.01
C TYR A 39 22.53 -3.36 -7.31
N ALA A 40 21.34 -3.86 -7.64
CA ALA A 40 20.11 -3.09 -7.70
C ALA A 40 19.27 -3.29 -6.43
N VAL A 41 18.47 -2.30 -6.07
CA VAL A 41 17.52 -2.37 -4.95
C VAL A 41 16.18 -2.94 -5.44
N ILE A 42 15.74 -4.03 -4.80
CA ILE A 42 14.43 -4.65 -5.04
C ILE A 42 13.42 -4.07 -4.05
N GLY A 43 12.34 -3.47 -4.56
CA GLY A 43 11.25 -2.99 -3.73
C GLY A 43 10.13 -4.02 -3.58
N THR A 44 9.40 -3.90 -2.48
CA THR A 44 8.39 -4.87 -2.04
C THR A 44 6.94 -4.36 -1.92
N PRO A 45 6.56 -3.12 -2.24
CA PRO A 45 5.14 -2.79 -2.22
C PRO A 45 4.39 -3.55 -3.33
N ASN A 46 3.27 -4.16 -2.96
CA ASN A 46 2.36 -4.87 -3.86
C ASN A 46 1.38 -3.90 -4.56
N LYS A 47 0.53 -4.40 -5.46
CA LYS A 47 -0.39 -3.57 -6.26
C LYS A 47 -1.25 -2.63 -5.40
N ASN A 48 -1.88 -3.16 -4.35
CA ASN A 48 -2.78 -2.35 -3.51
C ASN A 48 -2.03 -1.21 -2.83
N GLU A 49 -0.81 -1.49 -2.36
CA GLU A 49 0.04 -0.51 -1.69
C GLU A 49 0.44 0.59 -2.68
N GLN A 50 0.89 0.22 -3.88
CA GLN A 50 1.30 1.15 -4.92
C GLN A 50 0.13 2.02 -5.40
N GLU A 51 -0.98 1.42 -5.79
CA GLU A 51 -2.10 2.12 -6.42
C GLU A 51 -2.86 3.01 -5.43
N GLN A 52 -3.01 2.56 -4.18
CA GLN A 52 -3.68 3.33 -3.13
C GLN A 52 -2.75 4.32 -2.42
N GLY A 53 -1.45 4.29 -2.71
CA GLY A 53 -0.45 5.18 -2.12
C GLY A 53 -0.11 4.85 -0.67
N PHE A 54 -0.16 3.58 -0.31
CA PHE A 54 0.25 3.07 1.00
C PHE A 54 1.74 2.68 0.99
N PHE A 55 2.59 3.67 0.74
CA PHE A 55 4.05 3.56 0.79
C PHE A 55 4.66 4.94 1.03
N VAL A 56 5.93 5.00 1.42
CA VAL A 56 6.65 6.26 1.58
C VAL A 56 7.42 6.58 0.30
N LYS A 57 7.12 7.73 -0.32
CA LYS A 57 7.91 8.25 -1.45
C LYS A 57 9.37 8.43 -1.04
N TYR A 58 10.28 7.83 -1.82
CA TYR A 58 11.72 7.70 -1.54
C TYR A 58 12.07 6.93 -0.25
N GLY A 59 11.09 6.29 0.37
CA GLY A 59 11.28 5.25 1.38
C GLY A 59 11.12 3.88 0.70
N ASP A 60 10.27 3.03 1.24
CA ASP A 60 9.91 1.71 0.69
C ASP A 60 9.33 1.74 -0.74
N GLY A 61 8.82 2.89 -1.20
CA GLY A 61 8.43 3.08 -2.60
C GLY A 61 9.55 3.45 -3.58
N GLY A 62 10.78 3.73 -3.10
CA GLY A 62 11.90 4.09 -3.97
C GLY A 62 12.82 2.91 -4.22
N ALA A 63 12.69 2.20 -5.35
CA ALA A 63 13.56 1.08 -5.70
C ALA A 63 13.83 1.04 -7.21
N ASP A 64 14.77 0.18 -7.62
CA ASP A 64 15.13 0.02 -9.04
C ASP A 64 14.20 -0.97 -9.74
N VAL A 65 13.74 -2.01 -9.03
CA VAL A 65 12.84 -3.06 -9.57
C VAL A 65 11.76 -3.42 -8.55
N MET A 66 10.50 -3.53 -9.00
CA MET A 66 9.32 -3.85 -8.18
C MET A 66 8.64 -5.15 -8.67
N PRO A 67 9.20 -6.34 -8.39
CA PRO A 67 8.76 -7.60 -9.02
C PRO A 67 7.31 -8.00 -8.67
N ILE A 68 6.80 -7.56 -7.51
CA ILE A 68 5.45 -7.86 -7.04
C ILE A 68 4.50 -6.65 -7.15
N GLY A 69 4.94 -5.56 -7.77
CA GLY A 69 4.17 -4.30 -7.85
C GLY A 69 2.84 -4.44 -8.59
N ASN A 70 2.68 -5.47 -9.42
CA ASN A 70 1.43 -5.77 -10.13
C ASN A 70 0.62 -6.91 -9.51
N LEU A 71 1.06 -7.48 -8.39
CA LEU A 71 0.36 -8.55 -7.71
C LEU A 71 -0.56 -7.99 -6.62
N TYR A 72 -1.78 -8.51 -6.58
CA TYR A 72 -2.68 -8.32 -5.44
C TYR A 72 -2.11 -8.94 -4.17
N LYS A 73 -2.60 -8.52 -2.99
CA LYS A 73 -2.08 -9.06 -1.73
C LYS A 73 -2.31 -10.58 -1.63
N THR A 74 -3.48 -11.05 -2.04
CA THR A 74 -3.80 -12.49 -2.14
C THR A 74 -2.89 -13.24 -3.10
N GLN A 75 -2.49 -12.64 -4.22
CA GLN A 75 -1.52 -13.24 -5.15
C GLN A 75 -0.10 -13.28 -4.56
N VAL A 76 0.28 -12.29 -3.76
CA VAL A 76 1.54 -12.34 -3.00
C VAL A 76 1.53 -13.51 -2.02
N TYR A 77 0.40 -13.79 -1.35
CA TYR A 77 0.27 -14.96 -0.49
C TYR A 77 0.38 -16.28 -1.26
N GLN A 78 -0.31 -16.40 -2.40
CA GLN A 78 -0.20 -17.56 -3.28
C GLN A 78 1.24 -17.80 -3.75
N LEU A 79 1.95 -16.73 -4.12
CA LEU A 79 3.36 -16.81 -4.51
C LEU A 79 4.25 -17.21 -3.34
N ALA A 80 3.99 -16.69 -2.13
CA ALA A 80 4.74 -17.06 -0.93
C ALA A 80 4.56 -18.54 -0.57
N GLU A 81 3.34 -19.08 -0.70
CA GLU A 81 3.07 -20.51 -0.52
C GLU A 81 3.82 -21.36 -1.56
N TYR A 82 3.76 -20.97 -2.83
CA TYR A 82 4.47 -21.65 -3.91
C TYR A 82 5.99 -21.66 -3.73
N LEU A 83 6.55 -20.57 -3.20
CA LEU A 83 7.98 -20.43 -2.90
C LEU A 83 8.38 -21.02 -1.54
N GLU A 84 7.46 -21.70 -0.85
CA GLU A 84 7.69 -22.33 0.46
C GLU A 84 8.18 -21.35 1.54
N VAL A 85 7.70 -20.10 1.51
CA VAL A 85 7.97 -19.12 2.57
C VAL A 85 7.45 -19.68 3.91
N PRO A 86 8.21 -19.55 5.01
CA PRO A 86 7.80 -20.07 6.32
C PRO A 86 6.39 -19.63 6.72
N LYS A 87 5.57 -20.59 7.19
CA LYS A 87 4.18 -20.32 7.63
C LYS A 87 4.07 -19.19 8.65
N SER A 88 5.03 -19.09 9.56
CA SER A 88 5.07 -18.01 10.56
C SER A 88 5.21 -16.61 9.95
N ILE A 89 5.69 -16.48 8.71
CA ILE A 89 5.75 -15.23 7.96
C ILE A 89 4.43 -14.99 7.22
N ILE A 90 3.87 -16.03 6.59
CA ILE A 90 2.60 -15.97 5.83
C ILE A 90 1.42 -15.64 6.77
N GLU A 91 1.33 -16.33 7.91
CA GLU A 91 0.22 -16.22 8.87
C GLU A 91 0.35 -14.98 9.78
N ARG A 92 1.50 -14.28 9.74
CA ARG A 92 1.68 -13.06 10.53
C ARG A 92 0.74 -11.97 10.02
N THR A 93 0.02 -11.33 10.94
CA THR A 93 -0.80 -10.16 10.66
C THR A 93 0.03 -9.07 9.95
N PRO A 94 -0.37 -8.61 8.75
CA PRO A 94 0.30 -7.53 8.05
C PRO A 94 0.28 -6.23 8.87
N THR A 95 1.47 -5.73 9.17
CA THR A 95 1.67 -4.47 9.89
C THR A 95 2.72 -3.64 9.16
N THR A 96 2.57 -2.31 9.20
CA THR A 96 3.62 -1.41 8.70
C THR A 96 4.85 -1.39 9.60
N ASP A 97 4.78 -1.99 10.80
CA ASP A 97 5.84 -2.03 11.81
C ASP A 97 6.51 -0.65 12.00
N THR A 98 5.69 0.40 11.93
CA THR A 98 6.19 1.78 11.88
C THR A 98 6.17 2.41 13.27
N TYR A 99 5.13 2.10 14.05
CA TYR A 99 4.99 2.40 15.47
C TYR A 99 4.26 1.23 16.15
N SER A 100 4.42 1.10 17.46
CA SER A 100 3.71 0.09 18.26
C SER A 100 2.24 0.47 18.40
N ALA A 101 1.47 0.34 17.33
CA ALA A 101 0.03 0.40 17.36
C ALA A 101 -0.55 -0.99 17.18
N GLU A 102 -1.62 -1.25 17.91
CA GLU A 102 -2.37 -2.51 17.85
C GLU A 102 -3.18 -2.62 16.55
N GLN A 103 -3.48 -1.49 15.89
CA GLN A 103 -4.29 -1.45 14.68
C GLN A 103 -3.58 -2.02 13.46
N THR A 104 -4.32 -2.83 12.69
CA THR A 104 -3.82 -3.44 11.45
C THR A 104 -3.90 -2.50 10.25
N GLN A 105 -3.23 -2.84 9.15
CA GLN A 105 -3.38 -2.10 7.89
C GLN A 105 -4.81 -2.17 7.33
N GLU A 106 -5.45 -3.33 7.50
CA GLU A 106 -6.83 -3.58 7.07
C GLU A 106 -7.81 -2.65 7.80
N GLU A 107 -7.60 -2.40 9.09
CA GLU A 107 -8.45 -1.49 9.86
C GLU A 107 -8.10 -0.02 9.61
N PHE A 108 -6.81 0.33 9.67
CA PHE A 108 -6.37 1.71 9.63
C PHE A 108 -6.48 2.35 8.25
N PHE A 109 -6.10 1.62 7.19
CA PHE A 109 -5.95 2.20 5.85
C PHE A 109 -6.93 1.63 4.83
N TYR A 110 -7.03 0.31 4.72
CA TYR A 110 -7.84 -0.33 3.68
C TYR A 110 -9.33 -0.36 4.01
N GLN A 111 -9.66 -0.45 5.30
CA GLN A 111 -11.02 -0.58 5.86
C GLN A 111 -11.78 -1.80 5.33
N LEU A 112 -11.04 -2.81 4.86
CA LEU A 112 -11.53 -4.08 4.33
C LEU A 112 -10.47 -5.16 4.52
N PRO A 113 -10.87 -6.42 4.72
CA PRO A 113 -10.00 -7.58 4.56
C PRO A 113 -9.38 -7.64 3.17
N PHE A 114 -8.14 -8.10 3.05
CA PHE A 114 -7.42 -8.16 1.77
C PHE A 114 -8.13 -9.00 0.71
N ASP A 115 -8.77 -10.11 1.09
CA ASP A 115 -9.47 -10.99 0.13
C ASP A 115 -10.68 -10.28 -0.52
N LEU A 116 -11.39 -9.46 0.25
CA LEU A 116 -12.49 -8.64 -0.26
C LEU A 116 -11.96 -7.44 -1.03
N MET A 117 -10.94 -6.75 -0.50
CA MET A 117 -10.29 -5.62 -1.16
C MET A 117 -9.83 -6.00 -2.57
N ASP A 118 -9.12 -7.11 -2.71
CA ASP A 118 -8.59 -7.57 -4.00
C ASP A 118 -9.71 -7.87 -5.01
N ARG A 119 -10.81 -8.50 -4.57
CA ARG A 119 -11.96 -8.80 -5.45
C ARG A 119 -12.69 -7.54 -5.90
N TYR A 120 -12.94 -6.61 -4.98
CA TYR A 120 -13.58 -5.33 -5.32
C TYR A 120 -12.69 -4.48 -6.22
N TRP A 121 -11.38 -4.45 -5.93
CA TRP A 121 -10.40 -3.77 -6.75
C TRP A 121 -10.32 -4.37 -8.15
N TYR A 122 -10.33 -5.70 -8.27
CA TYR A 122 -10.39 -6.39 -9.56
C TYR A 122 -11.60 -5.97 -10.39
N GLY A 123 -12.77 -5.89 -9.76
CA GLY A 123 -13.98 -5.36 -10.39
C GLY A 123 -13.77 -3.94 -10.93
N TYR A 124 -13.23 -3.07 -10.07
CA TYR A 124 -12.98 -1.67 -10.38
C TYR A 124 -11.96 -1.47 -11.52
N GLU A 125 -10.79 -2.10 -11.45
CA GLU A 125 -9.70 -1.86 -12.40
C GLU A 125 -9.98 -2.46 -13.79
N ASN A 126 -10.82 -3.50 -13.86
CA ASN A 126 -11.23 -4.13 -15.13
C ASN A 126 -12.52 -3.52 -15.72
N GLY A 127 -13.06 -2.47 -15.09
CA GLY A 127 -14.21 -1.73 -15.64
C GLY A 127 -15.55 -2.44 -15.52
N TYR A 128 -15.68 -3.42 -14.63
CA TYR A 128 -16.99 -4.02 -14.33
C TYR A 128 -17.90 -2.98 -13.67
N SER A 129 -19.18 -3.01 -14.00
CA SER A 129 -20.16 -2.11 -13.39
C SER A 129 -20.40 -2.46 -11.92
N ALA A 130 -20.82 -1.46 -11.14
CA ALA A 130 -21.17 -1.67 -9.74
C ALA A 130 -22.32 -2.68 -9.58
N ASP A 131 -23.24 -2.74 -10.54
CA ASP A 131 -24.34 -3.71 -10.57
C ASP A 131 -23.83 -5.15 -10.72
N GLU A 132 -22.93 -5.39 -11.67
CA GLU A 132 -22.35 -6.73 -11.92
C GLU A 132 -21.59 -7.23 -10.69
N VAL A 133 -20.75 -6.38 -10.10
CA VAL A 133 -19.98 -6.75 -8.92
C VAL A 133 -20.87 -6.93 -7.69
N ALA A 134 -21.91 -6.11 -7.53
CA ALA A 134 -22.87 -6.25 -6.44
C ALA A 134 -23.57 -7.62 -6.48
N ILE A 135 -23.99 -8.07 -7.67
CA ILE A 135 -24.62 -9.39 -7.85
C ILE A 135 -23.65 -10.52 -7.46
N VAL A 136 -22.41 -10.49 -7.94
CA VAL A 136 -21.43 -11.55 -7.68
C VAL A 136 -21.01 -11.60 -6.22
N MET A 137 -20.86 -10.43 -5.59
CA MET A 137 -20.38 -10.29 -4.21
C MET A 137 -21.50 -10.38 -3.17
N GLY A 138 -22.77 -10.43 -3.58
CA GLY A 138 -23.92 -10.47 -2.68
C GLY A 138 -24.13 -9.15 -1.91
N GLU A 139 -23.79 -8.03 -2.54
CA GLU A 139 -23.80 -6.68 -1.96
C GLU A 139 -24.82 -5.78 -2.66
N THR A 140 -25.04 -4.56 -2.14
CA THR A 140 -25.85 -3.56 -2.85
C THR A 140 -25.03 -2.77 -3.86
N LYS A 141 -25.66 -2.31 -4.94
CA LYS A 141 -25.02 -1.42 -5.92
C LYS A 141 -24.42 -0.19 -5.24
N GLU A 142 -25.18 0.43 -4.34
CA GLU A 142 -24.77 1.65 -3.64
C GLU A 142 -23.50 1.44 -2.81
N ARG A 143 -23.35 0.24 -2.21
CA ARG A 143 -22.15 -0.13 -1.46
C ARG A 143 -20.94 -0.24 -2.40
N ILE A 144 -21.09 -0.88 -3.55
CA ILE A 144 -20.01 -1.03 -4.54
C ILE A 144 -19.63 0.33 -5.15
N GLU A 145 -20.61 1.19 -5.47
CA GLU A 145 -20.35 2.55 -5.95
C GLU A 145 -19.58 3.38 -4.92
N ALA A 146 -19.93 3.28 -3.65
CA ALA A 146 -19.20 3.94 -2.57
C ALA A 146 -17.75 3.44 -2.46
N LEU A 147 -17.52 2.13 -2.60
CA LEU A 147 -16.17 1.54 -2.64
C LEU A 147 -15.36 2.04 -3.83
N TYR A 148 -15.94 2.06 -5.04
CA TYR A 148 -15.26 2.56 -6.24
C TYR A 148 -14.90 4.03 -6.12
N ASN A 149 -15.79 4.84 -5.54
CA ASN A 149 -15.50 6.24 -5.25
C ASN A 149 -14.37 6.40 -4.22
N ASN A 150 -14.28 5.51 -3.22
CA ASN A 150 -13.15 5.47 -2.30
C ASN A 150 -11.82 5.17 -3.01
N PHE A 151 -11.80 4.16 -3.89
CA PHE A 151 -10.61 3.81 -4.69
C PHE A 151 -10.17 4.99 -5.57
N LYS A 152 -11.08 5.57 -6.35
CA LYS A 152 -10.80 6.77 -7.17
C LYS A 152 -10.21 7.91 -6.35
N ARG A 153 -10.79 8.17 -5.17
CA ARG A 153 -10.30 9.22 -4.27
C ARG A 153 -8.89 8.92 -3.80
N LYS A 154 -8.61 7.71 -3.30
CA LYS A 154 -7.27 7.32 -2.83
C LYS A 154 -6.22 7.43 -3.93
N ILE A 155 -6.52 6.92 -5.13
CA ILE A 155 -5.64 7.03 -6.30
C ILE A 155 -5.31 8.50 -6.58
N LYS A 156 -6.35 9.35 -6.69
CA LYS A 156 -6.19 10.78 -6.99
C LYS A 156 -5.39 11.52 -5.92
N THR A 157 -5.69 11.30 -4.64
CA THR A 157 -5.01 12.01 -3.55
C THR A 157 -3.57 11.56 -3.33
N THR A 158 -3.17 10.41 -3.89
CA THR A 158 -1.83 9.84 -3.72
C THR A 158 -1.02 9.79 -5.02
N GLU A 159 -1.58 10.27 -6.14
CA GLU A 159 -0.94 10.26 -7.45
C GLU A 159 0.48 10.86 -7.42
N TYR A 160 0.64 11.98 -6.71
CA TYR A 160 1.93 12.67 -6.56
C TYR A 160 3.03 11.79 -5.93
N LEU A 161 2.68 10.72 -5.20
CA LEU A 161 3.65 9.78 -4.64
C LEU A 161 4.35 8.97 -5.74
N ARG A 162 3.63 8.67 -6.83
CA ARG A 162 4.10 7.90 -8.00
C ARG A 162 4.70 8.77 -9.09
N MET A 163 4.52 10.09 -9.04
CA MET A 163 5.04 11.02 -10.05
C MET A 163 6.52 11.32 -9.83
N ALA A 164 7.25 11.49 -10.95
CA ALA A 164 8.55 12.13 -10.94
C ALA A 164 8.47 13.57 -10.38
N PRO A 165 9.58 14.14 -9.87
CA PRO A 165 9.63 15.56 -9.57
C PRO A 165 9.19 16.40 -10.77
N VAL A 166 8.47 17.49 -10.52
CA VAL A 166 8.16 18.47 -11.56
C VAL A 166 9.47 19.10 -12.04
N ARG A 167 9.75 18.99 -13.34
CA ARG A 167 10.94 19.55 -14.00
C ARG A 167 10.53 20.49 -15.13
N ASP A 168 9.93 21.60 -14.76
CA ASP A 168 9.46 22.66 -15.68
C ASP A 168 10.62 23.48 -16.29
N TYR A 169 11.82 23.38 -15.74
CA TYR A 169 13.03 24.08 -16.18
C TYR A 169 13.72 23.53 -17.45
N PHE A 170 13.19 22.45 -18.06
CA PHE A 170 13.67 21.93 -19.36
C PHE A 170 12.67 22.17 -20.52
N GLN A 171 11.67 23.03 -20.32
CA GLN A 171 10.76 23.40 -21.41
C GLN A 171 11.44 24.42 -22.34
N SER A 172 11.92 23.93 -23.49
CA SER A 172 12.23 24.74 -24.68
C SER A 172 10.99 24.89 -25.55
#